data_AF-A0A4C1T941-F1
#
_entry.id   AF-A0A4C1T941-F1
#
_cell.length_a   1.000
_cell.length_b   1.000
_cell.length_c   1.000
_cell.angle_alpha   90.00
_cell.angle_beta   90.00
_cell.angle_gamma   90.00
#
_symmetry.space_group_name_H-M   'P 1'
#
loop_
_entity.id
_entity.type
_entity.pdbx_description
1 polymer ?
#
loop_
_entity_poly.entity_id
_entity_poly.type
_entity_poly.pdbx_seq_one_letter_code
_entity_poly.pdbx_strand_id
1 'polypeptide(L)'
;MRGATVKYILIAFLLVRPRSGIDADEEDETYLMKYMESLDDIVQFADEHRTFVGINLGFGLFLAQVNLKAALEKSDFLPKQVSSFLLRIAYELDRPLKFFKNQVSQHDKIRKSIISLLNEPSWTKRVKEYNNAVLTKYLEKSDSPELHSWDKYIKNATAPDVTERYPEQSDMCLASLSENPVNSRRYMSKCYMNQGCYKILSNGTQYGFALTHRLQMLLMKRLGRGCYLFSRSRDEFVRNKMCALAFKEADYIAENDYKLPI
;
A
#
# COMPACT_ATOMS: atom_id res chain seq x y z
N MET A 1 -15.48 -11.97 8.90
CA MET A 1 -14.76 -10.68 8.82
C MET A 1 -14.82 -10.17 7.38
N ARG A 2 -15.47 -9.03 7.11
CA ARG A 2 -15.60 -8.48 5.74
C ARG A 2 -14.27 -7.85 5.32
N GLY A 3 -13.73 -8.25 4.16
CA GLY A 3 -12.38 -7.93 3.66
C GLY A 3 -12.05 -6.45 3.38
N ALA A 4 -12.77 -5.49 3.97
CA ALA A 4 -12.45 -4.06 3.97
C ALA A 4 -11.46 -3.67 5.07
N THR A 5 -11.51 -4.34 6.23
CA THR A 5 -10.70 -3.99 7.42
C THR A 5 -9.22 -4.33 7.27
N VAL A 6 -8.90 -5.41 6.54
CA VAL A 6 -7.50 -5.82 6.31
C VAL A 6 -6.76 -4.89 5.32
N LYS A 7 -7.50 -4.06 4.57
CA LYS A 7 -6.95 -3.13 3.56
C LYS A 7 -6.18 -1.96 4.18
N TYR A 8 -6.54 -1.55 5.39
CA TYR A 8 -5.96 -0.37 6.07
C TYR A 8 -4.74 -0.72 6.93
N ILE A 9 -4.68 -1.95 7.43
CA ILE A 9 -3.62 -2.43 8.32
C ILE A 9 -2.26 -2.38 7.59
N LEU A 10 -2.13 -2.87 6.36
CA LEU A 10 -0.81 -2.92 5.70
C LEU A 10 -0.25 -1.58 5.21
N ILE A 11 -1.08 -0.53 5.08
CA ILE A 11 -0.61 0.83 4.72
C ILE A 11 -0.29 1.65 5.98
N ALA A 12 -1.06 1.48 7.06
CA ALA A 12 -0.82 2.14 8.35
C ALA A 12 0.51 1.68 9.00
N PHE A 13 0.88 0.42 8.82
CA PHE A 13 2.08 -0.15 9.44
C PHE A 13 3.39 0.36 8.83
N LEU A 14 3.43 0.72 7.54
CA LEU A 14 4.66 1.22 6.90
C LEU A 14 5.03 2.68 7.27
N LEU A 15 4.27 3.35 8.14
CA LEU A 15 4.40 4.79 8.39
C LEU A 15 4.45 5.19 9.88
N VAL A 16 4.48 4.25 10.83
CA VAL A 16 4.59 4.60 12.26
C VAL A 16 5.89 5.35 12.51
N ARG A 17 5.75 6.63 12.87
CA ARG A 17 6.83 7.55 13.21
C ARG A 17 7.28 7.25 14.66
N PRO A 18 8.59 7.24 14.98
CA PRO A 18 9.01 7.51 16.35
C PRO A 18 8.65 8.96 16.65
N ARG A 19 8.01 9.21 17.80
CA ARG A 19 7.88 10.57 18.33
C ARG A 19 9.29 11.09 18.57
N SER A 20 9.65 12.18 17.90
CA SER A 20 10.92 12.86 18.14
C SER A 20 10.92 13.46 19.54
N GLY A 21 11.73 12.90 20.42
CA GLY A 21 12.12 13.52 21.68
C GLY A 21 12.27 12.54 22.83
N ILE A 22 13.53 12.36 23.25
CA ILE A 22 14.04 11.88 24.54
C ILE A 22 14.55 10.42 24.50
N ASP A 23 15.89 10.30 24.67
CA ASP A 23 16.72 9.13 24.98
C ASP A 23 16.67 7.90 24.02
N ALA A 24 17.46 8.00 22.94
CA ALA A 24 17.18 7.40 21.64
C ALA A 24 17.77 6.01 21.30
N ASP A 25 18.45 5.29 22.20
CA ASP A 25 19.06 4.00 21.81
C ASP A 25 18.28 2.77 22.32
N GLU A 26 17.81 2.74 23.58
CA GLU A 26 17.03 1.60 24.12
C GLU A 26 15.54 1.65 23.73
N GLU A 27 14.95 2.85 23.62
CA GLU A 27 13.56 3.00 23.19
C GLU A 27 13.39 2.58 21.72
N ASP A 28 14.32 2.94 20.85
CA ASP A 28 14.23 2.67 19.41
C ASP A 28 14.31 1.17 19.10
N GLU A 29 15.16 0.41 19.79
CA GLU A 29 15.20 -1.05 19.66
C GLU A 29 13.90 -1.70 20.17
N THR A 30 13.36 -1.20 21.28
CA THR A 30 12.09 -1.67 21.84
C THR A 30 10.92 -1.38 20.89
N TYR A 31 10.87 -0.21 20.27
CA TYR A 31 9.84 0.14 19.29
C TYR A 31 9.97 -0.69 18.01
N LEU A 32 11.20 -0.90 17.52
CA LEU A 32 11.45 -1.75 16.36
C LEU A 32 11.01 -3.18 16.61
N MET A 33 11.30 -3.74 17.80
CA MET A 33 10.89 -5.09 18.16
C MET A 33 9.38 -5.24 18.28
N LYS A 34 8.67 -4.29 18.92
CA LYS A 34 7.19 -4.28 18.96
C LYS A 34 6.58 -4.19 17.57
N TYR A 35 7.19 -3.39 16.69
CA TYR A 35 6.76 -3.29 15.29
C TYR A 35 6.94 -4.63 14.56
N MET A 36 8.08 -5.28 14.77
CA MET A 36 8.41 -6.58 14.22
C MET A 36 7.45 -7.67 14.70
N GLU A 37 7.12 -7.72 15.99
CA GLU A 37 6.11 -8.63 16.56
C GLU A 37 4.73 -8.40 15.93
N SER A 38 4.31 -7.14 15.80
CA SER A 38 3.02 -6.84 15.17
C SER A 38 2.97 -7.26 13.70
N LEU A 39 4.11 -7.17 13.00
CA LEU A 39 4.22 -7.67 11.63
C LEU A 39 4.08 -9.20 11.59
N ASP A 40 4.72 -9.92 12.51
CA ASP A 40 4.60 -11.37 12.67
C ASP A 40 3.14 -11.81 12.85
N ASP A 41 2.41 -11.15 13.75
CA ASP A 41 0.99 -11.42 13.97
C ASP A 41 0.15 -11.29 12.68
N ILE A 42 0.44 -10.26 11.87
CA ILE A 42 -0.24 -10.05 10.58
C ILE A 42 0.11 -11.17 9.59
N VAL A 43 1.37 -11.61 9.55
CA VAL A 43 1.80 -12.70 8.66
C VAL A 43 1.16 -14.02 9.06
N GLN A 44 1.16 -14.34 10.36
CA GLN A 44 0.53 -15.54 10.89
C GLN A 44 -0.97 -15.55 10.59
N PHE A 45 -1.67 -14.44 10.87
CA PHE A 45 -3.08 -14.29 10.52
C PHE A 45 -3.33 -14.52 9.02
N ALA A 46 -2.48 -13.98 8.15
CA ALA A 46 -2.59 -14.15 6.71
C ALA A 46 -2.33 -15.58 6.23
N ASP A 47 -1.42 -16.34 6.87
CA ASP A 47 -1.21 -17.76 6.54
C ASP A 47 -2.37 -18.64 7.02
N GLU A 48 -2.87 -18.39 8.23
CA GLU A 48 -4.04 -19.10 8.78
C GLU A 48 -5.29 -18.90 7.90
N HIS A 49 -5.49 -17.67 7.43
CA HIS A 49 -6.64 -17.28 6.62
C HIS A 49 -6.33 -17.18 5.12
N ARG A 50 -5.31 -17.90 4.64
CA ARG A 50 -4.82 -17.81 3.25
C ARG A 50 -5.89 -18.05 2.17
N THR A 51 -6.92 -18.83 2.48
CA THR A 51 -8.09 -19.11 1.62
C THR A 51 -9.01 -17.90 1.40
N PHE A 52 -8.89 -16.87 2.24
CA PHE A 52 -9.71 -15.64 2.18
C PHE A 52 -8.89 -14.41 1.77
N VAL A 53 -7.63 -14.59 1.34
CA VAL A 53 -6.77 -13.49 0.91
C VAL A 53 -7.28 -12.91 -0.41
N GLY A 54 -8.04 -11.82 -0.32
CA GLY A 54 -8.48 -11.04 -1.46
C GLY A 54 -7.37 -10.17 -2.07
N ILE A 55 -7.65 -9.55 -3.22
CA ILE A 55 -6.70 -8.72 -4.00
C ILE A 55 -6.00 -7.65 -3.14
N ASN A 56 -6.75 -7.00 -2.24
CA ASN A 56 -6.21 -5.91 -1.43
C ASN A 56 -5.26 -6.40 -0.33
N LEU A 57 -5.62 -7.47 0.41
CA LEU A 57 -4.73 -8.08 1.39
C LEU A 57 -3.51 -8.67 0.68
N GLY A 58 -3.72 -9.41 -0.43
CA GLY A 58 -2.62 -9.95 -1.22
C GLY A 58 -1.66 -8.87 -1.75
N PHE A 59 -2.19 -7.70 -2.13
CA PHE A 59 -1.38 -6.54 -2.51
C PHE A 59 -0.58 -5.98 -1.33
N GLY A 60 -1.19 -5.85 -0.15
CA GLY A 60 -0.49 -5.42 1.06
C GLY A 60 0.63 -6.38 1.45
N LEU A 61 0.36 -7.70 1.46
CA LEU A 61 1.37 -8.72 1.73
C LEU A 61 2.53 -8.64 0.71
N PHE A 62 2.20 -8.38 -0.55
CA PHE A 62 3.21 -8.24 -1.60
C PHE A 62 4.07 -6.99 -1.40
N LEU A 63 3.47 -5.87 -0.99
CA LEU A 63 4.21 -4.67 -0.60
C LEU A 63 5.14 -4.94 0.59
N ALA A 64 4.66 -5.64 1.62
CA ALA A 64 5.49 -6.02 2.77
C ALA A 64 6.69 -6.86 2.31
N GLN A 65 6.46 -7.88 1.48
CA GLN A 65 7.53 -8.74 0.95
C GLN A 65 8.58 -7.97 0.14
N VAL A 66 8.14 -7.06 -0.73
CA VAL A 66 9.05 -6.22 -1.53
C VAL A 66 9.89 -5.30 -0.63
N ASN A 67 9.29 -4.68 0.38
CA ASN A 67 10.03 -3.78 1.28
C ASN A 67 11.01 -4.56 2.16
N LEU A 68 10.62 -5.72 2.69
CA LEU A 68 11.49 -6.59 3.48
C LEU A 68 12.69 -7.05 2.66
N LYS A 69 12.47 -7.54 1.44
CA LYS A 69 13.56 -7.94 0.54
C LYS A 69 14.48 -6.78 0.19
N ALA A 70 13.94 -5.59 -0.09
CA ALA A 70 14.75 -4.40 -0.34
C ALA A 70 15.57 -3.96 0.89
N ALA A 71 15.05 -4.16 2.10
CA ALA A 71 15.79 -3.90 3.34
C ALA A 71 16.89 -4.95 3.57
N LEU A 72 16.61 -6.23 3.31
CA LEU A 72 17.57 -7.33 3.42
C LEU A 72 18.72 -7.25 2.40
N GLU A 73 18.50 -6.64 1.24
CA GLU A 73 19.59 -6.31 0.29
C GLU A 73 20.62 -5.33 0.89
N LYS A 74 20.27 -4.63 1.98
CA LYS A 74 21.13 -3.72 2.74
C LYS A 74 21.45 -4.25 4.15
N SER A 75 21.32 -5.57 4.35
CA SER A 75 21.41 -6.23 5.66
C SER A 75 22.77 -6.12 6.36
N ASP A 76 23.84 -5.73 5.64
CA ASP A 76 25.18 -5.55 6.21
C ASP A 76 25.23 -4.57 7.40
N PHE A 77 24.23 -3.70 7.53
CA PHE A 77 24.12 -2.71 8.61
C PHE A 77 23.13 -3.08 9.73
N LEU A 78 22.46 -4.24 9.63
CA LEU A 78 21.42 -4.64 10.57
C LEU A 78 21.96 -5.58 11.67
N PRO A 79 21.54 -5.41 12.94
CA PRO A 79 21.84 -6.36 14.00
C PRO A 79 21.42 -7.79 13.61
N LYS A 80 22.21 -8.81 14.02
CA LYS A 80 21.95 -10.21 13.65
C LYS A 80 20.54 -10.67 13.99
N GLN A 81 20.05 -10.33 15.19
CA GLN A 81 18.71 -10.69 15.64
C GLN A 81 17.62 -10.09 14.74
N VAL A 82 17.76 -8.81 14.37
CA VAL A 82 16.86 -8.13 13.44
C VAL A 82 16.90 -8.80 12.07
N SER A 83 18.08 -9.03 11.52
CA SER A 83 18.25 -9.71 10.23
C SER A 83 17.63 -11.10 10.22
N SER A 84 17.86 -11.91 11.26
CA SER A 84 17.27 -13.25 11.39
C SER A 84 15.74 -13.22 11.44
N PHE A 85 15.18 -12.25 12.17
CA PHE A 85 13.73 -12.07 12.23
C PHE A 85 13.15 -11.65 10.88
N LEU A 86 13.74 -10.65 10.22
CA LEU A 86 13.29 -10.18 8.90
C LEU A 86 13.36 -11.30 7.85
N LEU A 87 14.39 -12.16 7.90
CA LEU A 87 14.50 -13.34 7.04
C LEU A 87 13.38 -14.35 7.31
N ARG A 88 13.06 -14.62 8.59
CA ARG A 88 11.95 -15.50 8.97
C ARG A 88 10.62 -14.96 8.43
N ILE A 89 10.32 -13.69 8.67
CA ILE A 89 9.07 -13.06 8.22
C ILE A 89 8.97 -13.07 6.69
N ALA A 90 10.05 -12.74 5.99
CA ALA A 90 10.08 -12.80 4.53
C ALA A 90 9.82 -14.22 3.99
N TYR A 91 10.33 -15.24 4.68
CA TYR A 91 10.07 -16.64 4.35
C TYR A 91 8.60 -17.02 4.61
N GLU A 92 8.05 -16.62 5.75
CA GLU A 92 6.66 -16.93 6.12
C GLU A 92 5.65 -16.25 5.18
N LEU A 93 5.93 -15.03 4.72
CA LEU A 93 5.11 -14.29 3.74
C LEU A 93 5.02 -14.96 2.36
N ASP A 94 6.03 -15.72 1.95
CA ASP A 94 6.04 -16.36 0.62
C ASP A 94 4.88 -17.36 0.47
N ARG A 95 4.47 -18.03 1.56
CA ARG A 95 3.40 -19.04 1.54
C ARG A 95 2.01 -18.44 1.24
N PRO A 96 1.47 -17.49 2.02
CA PRO A 96 0.19 -16.86 1.71
C PRO A 96 0.23 -16.11 0.38
N LEU A 97 1.38 -15.52 0.00
CA LEU A 97 1.54 -14.87 -1.31
C LEU A 97 1.48 -15.84 -2.49
N LYS A 98 2.15 -17.00 -2.39
CA LYS A 98 2.08 -18.05 -3.41
C LYS A 98 0.66 -18.56 -3.55
N PHE A 99 -0.02 -18.78 -2.42
CA PHE A 99 -1.41 -19.21 -2.41
C PHE A 99 -2.35 -18.17 -3.05
N PHE A 100 -2.22 -16.90 -2.65
CA PHE A 100 -2.91 -15.76 -3.27
C PHE A 100 -2.72 -15.72 -4.78
N LYS A 101 -1.46 -15.74 -5.26
CA LYS A 101 -1.14 -15.73 -6.69
C LYS A 101 -1.78 -16.91 -7.41
N ASN A 102 -1.76 -18.10 -6.83
CA ASN A 102 -2.33 -19.31 -7.44
C ASN A 102 -3.86 -19.24 -7.51
N GLN A 103 -4.54 -18.90 -6.42
CA GLN A 103 -6.01 -18.81 -6.41
C GLN A 103 -6.52 -17.72 -7.35
N VAL A 104 -5.92 -16.54 -7.30
CA VAL A 104 -6.33 -15.39 -8.12
C VAL A 104 -6.02 -15.64 -9.60
N SER A 105 -5.03 -16.48 -9.91
CA SER A 105 -4.73 -16.94 -11.29
C SER A 105 -5.67 -18.03 -11.80
N GLN A 106 -6.50 -18.69 -11.00
CA GLN A 106 -7.32 -19.81 -11.49
C GLN A 106 -8.70 -19.37 -11.99
N HIS A 107 -9.21 -18.22 -11.56
CA HIS A 107 -10.66 -17.95 -11.65
C HIS A 107 -11.08 -16.74 -12.51
N ASP A 108 -10.17 -15.82 -12.89
CA ASP A 108 -10.57 -14.59 -13.59
C ASP A 108 -9.43 -13.93 -14.41
N LYS A 109 -9.75 -13.52 -15.64
CA LYS A 109 -8.83 -12.83 -16.57
C LYS A 109 -8.38 -11.46 -16.04
N ILE A 110 -9.29 -10.69 -15.44
CA ILE A 110 -8.98 -9.36 -14.86
C ILE A 110 -7.98 -9.53 -13.72
N ARG A 111 -8.23 -10.49 -12.84
CA ARG A 111 -7.34 -10.84 -11.73
C ARG A 111 -5.95 -11.30 -12.17
N LYS A 112 -5.85 -12.14 -13.20
CA LYS A 112 -4.56 -12.51 -13.82
C LYS A 112 -3.79 -11.27 -14.30
N SER A 113 -4.48 -10.35 -14.97
CA SER A 113 -3.91 -9.09 -15.42
C SER A 113 -3.34 -8.27 -14.25
N ILE A 114 -4.07 -8.16 -13.14
CA ILE A 114 -3.61 -7.46 -11.93
C ILE A 114 -2.38 -8.16 -11.33
N ILE A 115 -2.38 -9.49 -11.20
CA ILE A 115 -1.21 -10.23 -10.67
C ILE A 115 0.04 -9.95 -11.52
N SER A 116 -0.09 -9.82 -12.84
CA SER A 116 1.06 -9.56 -13.72
C SER A 116 1.79 -8.23 -13.45
N LEU A 117 1.17 -7.33 -12.67
CA LEU A 117 1.79 -6.10 -12.18
C LEU A 117 2.67 -6.34 -10.95
N LEU A 118 2.46 -7.43 -10.21
CA LEU A 118 3.14 -7.80 -8.97
C LEU A 118 4.45 -8.56 -9.23
N ASN A 119 5.37 -7.93 -9.95
CA ASN A 119 6.69 -8.49 -10.26
C ASN A 119 7.69 -8.10 -9.15
N GLU A 120 7.90 -8.99 -8.19
CA GLU A 120 8.75 -8.74 -7.01
C GLU A 120 10.17 -8.25 -7.37
N PRO A 121 10.95 -8.92 -8.26
CA PRO A 121 12.29 -8.44 -8.60
C PRO A 121 12.30 -7.03 -9.21
N SER A 122 11.30 -6.70 -10.03
CA SER A 122 11.18 -5.38 -10.64
C SER A 122 10.84 -4.31 -9.62
N TRP A 123 9.99 -4.64 -8.64
CA TRP A 123 9.59 -3.72 -7.60
C TRP A 123 10.74 -3.46 -6.63
N THR A 124 11.39 -4.50 -6.13
CA THR A 124 12.53 -4.41 -5.18
C THR A 124 13.61 -3.45 -5.71
N LYS A 125 14.00 -3.58 -6.99
CA LYS A 125 14.97 -2.69 -7.65
C LYS A 125 14.53 -1.23 -7.82
N ARG A 126 13.23 -0.94 -7.70
CA ARG A 126 12.62 0.39 -7.93
C ARG A 126 12.11 1.05 -6.66
N VAL A 127 12.11 0.33 -5.53
CA VAL A 127 11.89 0.91 -4.21
C VAL A 127 12.99 1.94 -3.98
N LYS A 128 12.58 3.10 -3.46
CA LYS A 128 13.51 4.14 -3.06
C LYS A 128 13.62 4.11 -1.54
N GLU A 129 14.75 4.57 -1.04
CA GLU A 129 14.90 4.87 0.39
C GLU A 129 13.81 5.82 0.86
N TYR A 130 13.29 5.52 2.02
CA TYR A 130 12.30 6.35 2.69
C TYR A 130 12.95 7.67 3.14
N ASN A 131 12.24 8.78 2.96
CA ASN A 131 12.69 10.09 3.43
C ASN A 131 11.56 10.76 4.21
N ASN A 132 11.71 10.81 5.53
CA ASN A 132 10.73 11.38 6.45
C ASN A 132 10.45 12.87 6.19
N ALA A 133 11.43 13.64 5.71
CA ALA A 133 11.23 15.06 5.40
C ALA A 133 10.24 15.26 4.26
N VAL A 134 10.21 14.33 3.30
CA VAL A 134 9.21 14.34 2.21
C VAL A 134 7.83 14.13 2.81
N LEU A 135 7.61 13.10 3.63
CA LEU A 135 6.30 12.85 4.22
C LEU A 135 5.84 14.02 5.10
N THR A 136 6.70 14.49 6.00
CA THR A 136 6.44 15.59 6.95
C THR A 136 5.96 16.85 6.22
N LYS A 137 6.66 17.23 5.13
CA LYS A 137 6.28 18.38 4.30
C LYS A 137 4.86 18.29 3.73
N TYR A 138 4.41 17.08 3.38
CA TYR A 138 3.05 16.89 2.85
C TYR A 138 2.02 16.72 3.97
N LEU A 139 2.39 16.17 5.13
CA LEU A 139 1.51 16.10 6.31
C LEU A 139 1.10 17.49 6.78
N GLU A 140 2.05 18.42 6.88
CA GLU A 140 1.77 19.82 7.27
C GLU A 140 0.84 20.55 6.29
N LYS A 141 0.80 20.14 5.02
CA LYS A 141 0.06 20.81 3.96
C LYS A 141 -1.26 20.14 3.57
N SER A 142 -1.48 18.92 4.04
CA SER A 142 -2.63 18.12 3.62
C SER A 142 -3.76 18.28 4.63
N ASP A 143 -4.62 19.28 4.45
CA ASP A 143 -5.87 19.32 5.20
C ASP A 143 -6.84 18.29 4.63
N SER A 144 -7.45 17.48 5.51
CA SER A 144 -8.59 16.64 5.16
C SER A 144 -9.79 17.10 5.99
N PRO A 145 -10.59 18.04 5.47
CA PRO A 145 -11.73 18.59 6.21
C PRO A 145 -12.80 17.55 6.57
N GLU A 146 -12.69 16.33 6.03
CA GLU A 146 -13.58 15.20 6.32
C GLU A 146 -13.21 14.42 7.58
N LEU A 147 -12.02 14.62 8.17
CA LEU A 147 -11.53 13.92 9.37
C LEU A 147 -11.86 14.67 10.68
N HIS A 148 -12.92 15.47 10.71
CA HIS A 148 -13.32 16.24 11.91
C HIS A 148 -14.50 15.66 12.68
N SER A 149 -15.24 14.72 12.09
CA SER A 149 -16.39 14.06 12.73
C SER A 149 -16.42 12.61 12.31
N TRP A 150 -16.36 11.70 13.28
CA TRP A 150 -16.29 10.27 13.02
C TRP A 150 -17.51 9.78 12.23
N ASP A 151 -18.71 10.17 12.66
CA ASP A 151 -19.96 9.79 11.98
C ASP A 151 -20.02 10.31 10.55
N LYS A 152 -19.56 11.55 10.32
CA LYS A 152 -19.51 12.14 8.98
C LYS A 152 -18.48 11.44 8.11
N TYR A 153 -17.30 11.15 8.66
CA TYR A 153 -16.25 10.40 8.00
C TYR A 153 -16.77 9.02 7.57
N ILE A 154 -17.36 8.26 8.49
CA ILE A 154 -17.93 6.93 8.22
C ILE A 154 -19.00 7.03 7.13
N LYS A 155 -19.99 7.91 7.30
CA LYS A 155 -21.07 8.10 6.33
C LYS A 155 -20.53 8.36 4.92
N ASN A 156 -19.50 9.20 4.82
CA ASN A 156 -18.89 9.56 3.54
C ASN A 156 -18.01 8.44 2.98
N ALA A 157 -17.20 7.79 3.81
CA ALA A 157 -16.32 6.70 3.42
C ALA A 157 -17.12 5.46 2.95
N THR A 158 -18.33 5.29 3.45
CA THR A 158 -19.26 4.23 3.03
C THR A 158 -20.30 4.68 1.99
N ALA A 159 -20.29 5.96 1.57
CA ALA A 159 -21.30 6.49 0.68
C ALA A 159 -21.20 5.84 -0.73
N PRO A 160 -22.33 5.43 -1.34
CA PRO A 160 -22.33 4.78 -2.65
C PRO A 160 -21.90 5.67 -3.83
N ASP A 161 -21.88 7.01 -3.66
CA ASP A 161 -21.87 7.99 -4.77
C ASP A 161 -20.50 8.67 -5.01
N VAL A 162 -19.43 8.12 -4.45
CA VAL A 162 -18.14 8.81 -4.46
C VAL A 162 -17.29 8.44 -5.69
N THR A 163 -17.77 8.74 -6.90
CA THR A 163 -17.00 8.71 -8.18
C THR A 163 -16.25 7.41 -8.57
N GLU A 164 -16.25 6.39 -7.72
CA GLU A 164 -15.71 5.06 -7.91
C GLU A 164 -16.87 4.09 -7.74
N ARG A 165 -17.56 3.83 -8.86
CA ARG A 165 -18.56 2.78 -8.88
C ARG A 165 -17.84 1.45 -8.72
N TYR A 166 -17.88 0.91 -7.51
CA TYR A 166 -17.55 -0.48 -7.15
C TYR A 166 -16.07 -0.90 -7.25
N PRO A 167 -15.62 -1.82 -6.37
CA PRO A 167 -14.34 -2.52 -6.47
C PRO A 167 -14.03 -3.09 -7.87
N GLU A 168 -15.07 -3.39 -8.65
CA GLU A 168 -14.94 -3.90 -10.02
C GLU A 168 -14.34 -2.89 -10.99
N GLN A 169 -14.75 -1.62 -10.92
CA GLN A 169 -14.20 -0.58 -11.80
C GLN A 169 -12.74 -0.30 -11.46
N SER A 170 -12.38 -0.38 -10.18
CA SER A 170 -10.99 -0.28 -9.75
C SER A 170 -10.14 -1.45 -10.27
N ASP A 171 -10.63 -2.68 -10.13
CA ASP A 171 -9.97 -3.87 -10.67
C ASP A 171 -9.77 -3.77 -12.20
N MET A 172 -10.77 -3.28 -12.94
CA MET A 172 -10.63 -2.99 -14.38
C MET A 172 -9.54 -1.96 -14.66
N CYS A 173 -9.45 -0.89 -13.86
CA CYS A 173 -8.42 0.13 -14.02
C CYS A 173 -7.02 -0.41 -13.74
N LEU A 174 -6.84 -1.22 -12.69
CA LEU A 174 -5.59 -1.91 -12.43
C LEU A 174 -5.26 -2.89 -13.56
N ALA A 175 -6.23 -3.67 -14.03
CA ALA A 175 -6.03 -4.59 -15.15
C ALA A 175 -5.60 -3.84 -16.43
N SER A 176 -6.16 -2.66 -16.72
CA SER A 176 -5.75 -1.86 -17.88
C SER A 176 -4.28 -1.40 -17.81
N LEU A 177 -3.75 -1.15 -16.61
CA LEU A 177 -2.32 -0.84 -16.43
C LEU A 177 -1.44 -2.01 -16.87
N SER A 178 -1.93 -3.24 -16.71
CA SER A 178 -1.18 -4.44 -17.08
C SER A 178 -0.92 -4.56 -18.58
N GLU A 179 -1.71 -3.91 -19.42
CA GLU A 179 -1.56 -3.92 -20.88
C GLU A 179 -0.33 -3.11 -21.33
N ASN A 180 0.20 -2.24 -20.46
CA ASN A 180 1.41 -1.49 -20.75
C ASN A 180 2.65 -2.40 -20.68
N PRO A 181 3.63 -2.21 -21.57
CA PRO A 181 4.88 -2.97 -21.51
C PRO A 181 5.68 -2.60 -20.25
N VAL A 182 6.44 -3.57 -19.72
CA VAL A 182 7.42 -3.29 -18.66
C VAL A 182 8.55 -2.46 -19.26
N ASN A 183 8.68 -1.22 -18.80
CA ASN A 183 9.75 -0.34 -19.24
C ASN A 183 11.06 -0.70 -18.53
N SER A 184 12.00 -1.30 -19.26
CA SER A 184 13.36 -1.59 -18.79
C SER A 184 14.35 -0.45 -19.06
N ARG A 185 13.92 0.64 -19.70
CA ARG A 185 14.78 1.77 -20.08
C ARG A 185 15.02 2.72 -18.91
N ARG A 186 16.11 3.51 -19.01
CA ARG A 186 16.48 4.55 -18.03
C ARG A 186 15.40 5.64 -17.89
N TYR A 187 14.69 5.96 -18.97
CA TYR A 187 13.67 7.01 -19.00
C TYR A 187 12.27 6.40 -18.94
N MET A 188 11.41 6.98 -18.09
CA MET A 188 10.01 6.55 -17.96
C MET A 188 9.20 7.01 -19.17
N SER A 189 8.39 6.11 -19.74
CA SER A 189 7.39 6.43 -20.77
C SER A 189 6.03 6.76 -20.15
N LYS A 190 5.12 7.33 -20.94
CA LYS A 190 3.72 7.50 -20.54
C LYS A 190 3.00 6.16 -20.65
N CYS A 191 2.25 5.78 -19.61
CA CYS A 191 1.34 4.65 -19.66
C CYS A 191 0.05 5.03 -20.38
N TYR A 192 -0.46 4.10 -21.18
CA TYR A 192 -1.85 4.10 -21.62
C TYR A 192 -2.76 3.75 -20.45
N MET A 193 -3.87 4.49 -20.34
CA MET A 193 -4.93 4.24 -19.37
C MET A 193 -6.25 4.70 -19.98
N ASN A 194 -7.31 3.93 -19.79
CA ASN A 194 -8.65 4.30 -20.21
C ASN A 194 -9.08 5.63 -19.57
N GLN A 195 -9.76 6.50 -20.34
CA GLN A 195 -10.25 7.80 -19.85
C GLN A 195 -11.11 7.70 -18.58
N GLY A 196 -11.92 6.64 -18.43
CA GLY A 196 -12.71 6.41 -17.21
C GLY A 196 -11.83 6.26 -15.97
N CYS A 197 -10.74 5.47 -16.09
CA CYS A 197 -9.77 5.26 -15.02
C CYS A 197 -8.95 6.52 -14.73
N TYR A 198 -8.63 7.30 -15.76
CA TYR A 198 -7.97 8.59 -15.59
C TYR A 198 -8.82 9.56 -14.77
N LYS A 199 -10.13 9.62 -15.02
CA LYS A 199 -11.08 10.47 -14.25
C LYS A 199 -11.14 10.07 -12.78
N ILE A 200 -11.16 8.77 -12.49
CA ILE A 200 -11.09 8.25 -11.11
C ILE A 200 -9.80 8.71 -10.46
N LEU A 201 -8.66 8.54 -11.15
CA LEU A 201 -7.38 8.94 -10.62
C LEU A 201 -7.26 10.45 -10.38
N SER A 202 -7.87 11.29 -11.22
CA SER A 202 -7.80 12.74 -11.07
C SER A 202 -8.79 13.30 -10.06
N ASN A 203 -10.02 12.77 -10.02
CA ASN A 203 -11.17 13.39 -9.35
C ASN A 203 -11.73 12.59 -8.18
N GLY A 204 -11.17 11.40 -7.89
CA GLY A 204 -11.62 10.62 -6.74
C GLY A 204 -11.41 11.35 -5.42
N THR A 205 -12.09 10.88 -4.38
CA THR A 205 -11.98 11.46 -3.03
C THR A 205 -10.61 11.25 -2.41
N GLN A 206 -10.40 12.00 -1.33
CA GLN A 206 -9.14 12.10 -0.60
C GLN A 206 -9.12 11.24 0.66
N TYR A 207 -10.06 10.30 0.80
CA TYR A 207 -10.20 9.36 1.91
C TYR A 207 -10.78 8.02 1.42
N GLY A 208 -10.68 7.00 2.27
CA GLY A 208 -11.33 5.71 2.16
C GLY A 208 -10.77 4.84 1.04
N PHE A 209 -11.67 4.06 0.45
CA PHE A 209 -11.33 3.14 -0.64
C PHE A 209 -10.73 3.88 -1.85
N ALA A 210 -11.28 5.05 -2.20
CA ALA A 210 -10.79 5.81 -3.35
C ALA A 210 -9.37 6.33 -3.19
N LEU A 211 -9.03 6.81 -1.99
CA LEU A 211 -7.67 7.24 -1.70
C LEU A 211 -6.66 6.10 -1.88
N THR A 212 -6.93 4.96 -1.21
CA THR A 212 -6.02 3.81 -1.20
C THR A 212 -5.90 3.18 -2.58
N HIS A 213 -7.00 3.09 -3.34
CA HIS A 213 -7.00 2.54 -4.69
C HIS A 213 -6.26 3.44 -5.70
N ARG A 214 -6.43 4.77 -5.62
CA ARG A 214 -5.66 5.71 -6.44
C ARG A 214 -4.16 5.63 -6.15
N LEU A 215 -3.80 5.50 -4.88
CA LEU A 215 -2.41 5.27 -4.48
C LEU A 215 -1.88 3.94 -5.06
N GLN A 216 -2.66 2.87 -4.98
CA GLN A 216 -2.32 1.56 -5.57
C GLN A 216 -2.05 1.66 -7.08
N MET A 217 -2.90 2.36 -7.84
CA MET A 217 -2.68 2.60 -9.27
C MET A 217 -1.35 3.32 -9.54
N LEU A 218 -1.04 4.36 -8.76
CA LEU A 218 0.22 5.13 -8.88
C LEU A 218 1.45 4.29 -8.52
N LEU A 219 1.33 3.35 -7.59
CA LEU A 219 2.39 2.42 -7.25
C LEU A 219 2.58 1.38 -8.34
N MET A 220 1.51 0.72 -8.80
CA MET A 220 1.58 -0.32 -9.83
C MET A 220 2.13 0.19 -11.17
N LYS A 221 1.69 1.36 -11.62
CA LYS A 221 2.23 1.96 -12.85
C LYS A 221 3.72 2.27 -12.73
N ARG A 222 4.18 2.74 -11.56
CA ARG A 222 5.59 3.11 -11.33
C ARG A 222 6.47 1.88 -11.13
N LEU A 223 6.11 1.00 -10.19
CA LEU A 223 6.94 -0.12 -9.77
C LEU A 223 6.75 -1.33 -10.68
N GLY A 224 5.52 -1.61 -11.09
CA GLY A 224 5.20 -2.72 -12.00
C GLY A 224 5.57 -2.43 -13.46
N ARG A 225 5.21 -1.27 -14.00
CA ARG A 225 5.44 -0.95 -15.43
C ARG A 225 6.54 0.05 -15.72
N GLY A 226 6.95 0.89 -14.76
CA GLY A 226 8.04 1.85 -14.99
C GLY A 226 7.65 3.05 -15.85
N CYS A 227 6.39 3.48 -15.75
CA CYS A 227 5.79 4.55 -16.55
C CYS A 227 5.18 5.67 -15.69
N TYR A 228 4.73 6.75 -16.31
CA TYR A 228 3.93 7.81 -15.69
C TYR A 228 2.55 7.93 -16.34
N LEU A 229 1.54 8.39 -15.58
CA LEU A 229 0.17 8.57 -16.07
C LEU A 229 -0.10 10.01 -16.50
N PHE A 230 0.29 10.97 -15.66
CA PHE A 230 0.16 12.39 -15.96
C PHE A 230 1.48 12.93 -16.51
N SER A 231 2.46 13.05 -15.62
CA SER A 231 3.84 13.43 -15.89
C SER A 231 4.69 12.91 -14.71
N ARG A 232 6.01 12.82 -14.86
CA ARG A 232 6.87 12.34 -13.78
C ARG A 232 6.71 13.16 -12.50
N SER A 233 6.70 14.48 -12.62
CA SER A 233 6.56 15.40 -11.48
C SER A 233 5.16 15.39 -10.87
N ARG A 234 4.12 15.36 -11.72
CA ARG A 234 2.73 15.33 -11.24
C ARG A 234 2.40 14.02 -10.55
N ASP A 235 2.83 12.89 -11.09
CA ASP A 235 2.63 11.58 -10.44
C ASP A 235 3.36 11.51 -9.08
N GLU A 236 4.54 12.13 -8.98
CA GLU A 236 5.28 12.23 -7.73
C GLU A 236 4.58 13.09 -6.68
N PHE A 237 4.14 14.28 -7.08
CA PHE A 237 3.36 15.17 -6.23
C PHE A 237 2.08 14.50 -5.72
N VAL A 238 1.27 13.93 -6.63
CA VAL A 238 0.00 13.29 -6.29
C VAL A 238 0.22 12.10 -5.37
N ARG A 239 1.22 11.24 -5.67
CA ARG A 239 1.56 10.11 -4.81
C ARG A 239 1.93 10.57 -3.40
N ASN A 240 2.83 11.53 -3.27
CA ASN A 240 3.29 11.99 -1.94
C ASN A 240 2.15 12.63 -1.14
N LYS A 241 1.28 13.42 -1.80
CA LYS A 241 0.06 13.97 -1.18
C LYS A 241 -0.87 12.86 -0.70
N MET A 242 -1.13 11.85 -1.53
CA MET A 242 -2.00 10.72 -1.17
C MET A 242 -1.42 9.88 -0.04
N CYS A 243 -0.11 9.65 0.00
CA CYS A 243 0.55 8.98 1.13
C CYS A 243 0.33 9.76 2.44
N ALA A 244 0.48 11.09 2.41
CA ALA A 244 0.24 11.92 3.59
C ALA A 244 -1.23 11.89 4.04
N LEU A 245 -2.18 11.92 3.10
CA LEU A 245 -3.61 11.76 3.42
C LEU A 245 -3.91 10.38 4.01
N ALA A 246 -3.35 9.32 3.43
CA ALA A 246 -3.58 7.95 3.89
C ALA A 246 -3.00 7.74 5.30
N PHE A 247 -1.88 8.39 5.60
CA PHE A 247 -1.33 8.44 6.94
C PHE A 247 -2.29 9.11 7.93
N LYS A 248 -2.77 10.34 7.61
CA LYS A 248 -3.71 11.06 8.46
C LYS A 248 -5.01 10.31 8.67
N GLU A 249 -5.52 9.66 7.63
CA GLU A 249 -6.72 8.83 7.72
C GLU A 249 -6.48 7.62 8.62
N ALA A 250 -5.35 6.93 8.48
CA ALA A 250 -5.01 5.80 9.34
C ALA A 250 -4.89 6.20 10.82
N ASP A 251 -4.23 7.33 11.09
CA ASP A 251 -4.11 7.93 12.43
C ASP A 251 -5.50 8.25 13.01
N TYR A 252 -6.35 8.91 12.22
CA TYR A 252 -7.72 9.22 12.62
C TYR A 252 -8.58 7.99 12.93
N ILE A 253 -8.45 6.91 12.14
CA ILE A 253 -9.13 5.64 12.40
C ILE A 253 -8.63 5.02 13.71
N ALA A 254 -7.33 5.06 13.97
CA ALA A 254 -6.73 4.53 15.19
C ALA A 254 -7.16 5.32 16.43
N GLU A 255 -7.20 6.65 16.35
CA GLU A 255 -7.72 7.54 17.41
C GLU A 255 -9.19 7.26 17.75
N ASN A 256 -9.94 6.63 16.85
CA ASN A 256 -11.34 6.25 17.02
C ASN A 256 -11.51 4.73 17.25
N ASP A 257 -10.49 4.06 17.80
CA ASP A 257 -10.49 2.65 18.20
C ASP A 257 -10.87 1.67 17.08
N TYR A 258 -10.61 2.02 15.82
CA TYR A 258 -11.00 1.21 14.65
C TYR A 258 -12.50 0.88 14.60
N LYS A 259 -13.36 1.75 15.18
CA LYS A 259 -14.82 1.54 15.21
C LYS A 259 -15.34 1.25 13.80
N LEU A 260 -16.11 0.19 13.65
CA LEU A 260 -16.68 -0.13 12.35
C LEU A 260 -18.01 0.60 12.16
N PRO A 261 -18.38 0.96 10.91
CA PRO A 261 -19.76 1.28 10.60
C PRO A 261 -20.64 0.10 11.04
N ILE A 262 -21.59 0.34 11.93
CA ILE A 262 -22.65 -0.61 12.30
C ILE A 262 -23.69 -0.63 11.17
#